data_AF-A0A9P0PL92-F1
#
_entry.id   AF-A0A9P0PL92-F1
#
_cell.length_a   1.000
_cell.length_b   1.000
_cell.length_c   1.000
_cell.angle_alpha   90.00
_cell.angle_beta   90.00
_cell.angle_gamma   90.00
#
_symmetry.space_group_name_H-M   'P 1'
#
loop_
_entity.id
_entity.type
_entity.pdbx_description
1 polymer ?
#
loop_
_entity_poly.entity_id
_entity_poly.type
_entity_poly.pdbx_seq_one_letter_code
_entity_poly.pdbx_strand_id
1 'polypeptide(L)' 'MGLCKCPKRRVTNQFCFEHRVCVCENCMVTNHPICVVQSYLQWLQDSDYNSICELCSNDLNVEDSIRLTCYLN' A
#
# COMPACT_ATOMS: atom_id res chain seq x y z
N MET A 1 -5.68 12.49 4.86
CA MET A 1 -4.60 12.44 5.86
C MET A 1 -5.13 11.86 7.17
N GLY A 2 -4.45 10.84 7.72
CA GLY A 2 -4.85 10.15 8.96
C GLY A 2 -3.65 9.58 9.72
N LEU A 3 -3.89 8.93 10.86
CA LEU A 3 -2.84 8.29 11.66
C LEU A 3 -2.72 6.82 11.28
N CYS A 4 -1.49 6.35 11.08
CA CYS A 4 -1.24 4.92 10.97
C CYS A 4 -1.68 4.20 12.25
N LYS A 5 -2.25 3.00 12.11
CA LYS A 5 -2.72 2.18 13.24
C LYS A 5 -1.58 1.49 14.02
N CYS A 6 -0.34 1.61 13.57
CA CYS A 6 0.81 1.06 14.29
C CYS A 6 1.15 1.86 15.56
N PRO A 7 1.93 1.30 16.50
CA PRO A 7 2.29 1.97 17.74
C PRO A 7 2.96 3.34 17.56
N LYS A 8 3.67 3.54 16.45
CA LYS A 8 4.34 4.81 16.11
C LYS A 8 3.35 5.94 15.77
N ARG A 9 2.09 5.62 15.45
CA ARG A 9 0.99 6.57 15.15
C ARG A 9 1.40 7.73 14.24
N ARG A 10 2.22 7.47 13.21
CA ARG A 10 2.67 8.53 12.30
C ARG A 10 1.50 9.04 11.46
N VAL A 11 1.44 10.36 11.27
CA VAL A 11 0.55 10.99 10.29
C VAL A 11 0.98 10.53 8.89
N THR A 12 0.01 10.20 8.06
CA THR A 12 0.22 9.68 6.70
C THR A 12 -0.97 10.04 5.83
N ASN A 13 -0.73 10.21 4.52
CA ASN A 13 -1.81 10.24 3.53
C ASN A 13 -1.97 8.90 2.79
N GLN A 14 -1.22 7.89 3.19
CA GLN A 14 -1.17 6.60 2.53
C GLN A 14 -2.15 5.63 3.18
N PHE A 15 -2.83 4.84 2.35
CA PHE A 15 -3.92 3.98 2.74
C PHE A 15 -3.78 2.61 2.08
N CYS A 16 -3.86 1.55 2.87
CA CYS A 16 -3.88 0.19 2.37
C CYS A 16 -5.31 -0.16 1.94
N PHE A 17 -5.52 -0.46 0.67
CA PHE A 17 -6.85 -0.74 0.11
C PHE A 17 -7.35 -2.11 0.56
N GLU A 18 -6.45 -3.09 0.69
CA GLU A 18 -6.74 -4.44 1.20
C GLU A 18 -7.29 -4.41 2.63
N HIS A 19 -6.56 -3.77 3.54
CA HIS A 19 -6.86 -3.76 4.97
C HIS A 19 -7.70 -2.57 5.42
N ARG A 20 -7.94 -1.60 4.52
CA ARG A 20 -8.71 -0.38 4.76
C ARG A 20 -8.21 0.43 5.96
N VAL A 21 -6.89 0.60 6.05
CA VAL A 21 -6.22 1.34 7.14
C VAL A 21 -5.19 2.32 6.61
N CYS A 22 -5.02 3.44 7.32
CA CYS A 22 -3.89 4.34 7.10
C CYS A 22 -2.57 3.64 7.47
N VAL A 23 -1.56 3.76 6.60
CA VAL A 23 -0.27 3.08 6.74
C VAL A 23 0.89 4.07 6.62
N CYS A 24 1.88 3.97 7.52
CA CYS A 24 3.11 4.74 7.41
C CYS A 24 4.15 3.97 6.58
N GLU A 25 5.19 4.67 6.13
CA GLU A 25 6.30 4.11 5.32
C GLU A 25 6.90 2.83 5.92
N ASN A 26 7.07 2.77 7.25
CA ASN A 26 7.57 1.57 7.92
C ASN A 26 6.61 0.39 7.73
N CYS A 27 5.32 0.60 7.95
CA CYS A 27 4.33 -0.46 7.87
C CYS A 27 4.09 -0.94 6.44
N MET A 28 4.31 -0.09 5.43
CA MET A 28 4.30 -0.53 4.03
C MET A 28 5.30 -1.66 3.78
N VAL A 29 6.50 -1.55 4.37
CA VAL A 29 7.56 -2.55 4.18
C VAL A 29 7.39 -3.74 5.14
N THR A 30 6.99 -3.50 6.39
CA THR A 30 7.02 -4.54 7.44
C THR A 30 5.73 -5.30 7.61
N ASN A 31 4.57 -4.68 7.35
CA ASN A 31 3.25 -5.25 7.65
C ASN A 31 2.31 -5.28 6.45
N HIS A 32 2.62 -4.54 5.39
CA HIS A 32 1.86 -4.47 4.15
C HIS A 32 2.76 -4.66 2.90
N PRO A 33 3.74 -5.58 2.90
CA PRO A 33 4.77 -5.66 1.85
C PRO A 33 4.18 -5.98 0.46
N ILE A 34 3.02 -6.63 0.43
CA ILE A 34 2.33 -7.06 -0.79
C ILE A 34 1.00 -6.33 -1.03
N CYS A 35 0.58 -5.44 -0.14
CA CYS A 35 -0.73 -4.79 -0.27
C CYS A 35 -0.71 -3.65 -1.28
N VAL A 36 -1.85 -3.41 -1.95
CA VAL A 36 -2.06 -2.17 -2.69
C VAL A 36 -2.19 -1.01 -1.71
N VAL A 37 -1.23 -0.09 -1.77
CA VAL A 37 -1.19 1.14 -0.97
C VAL A 37 -1.19 2.33 -1.91
N GLN A 38 -2.19 3.20 -1.78
CA GLN A 38 -2.28 4.47 -2.51
C GLN A 38 -2.74 5.59 -1.57
N SER A 39 -3.01 6.77 -2.09
CA SER A 39 -3.47 7.88 -1.25
C SER A 39 -4.87 7.62 -0.68
N TYR A 40 -5.15 8.13 0.51
CA TYR A 40 -6.48 8.07 1.12
C TYR A 40 -7.53 8.82 0.26
N LEU A 41 -7.13 9.88 -0.44
CA LEU A 41 -8.02 10.60 -1.35
C LEU A 41 -8.41 9.71 -2.54
N GLN A 42 -7.47 8.93 -3.09
CA GLN A 42 -7.77 7.98 -4.14
C GLN A 42 -8.80 6.97 -3.65
N TRP A 43 -8.60 6.38 -2.46
CA TRP A 43 -9.55 5.43 -1.89
C TRP A 43 -10.98 6.01 -1.73
N LEU A 44 -11.09 7.30 -1.40
CA LEU A 44 -12.39 7.98 -1.30
C LEU A 44 -13.05 8.23 -2.65
N GLN A 45 -12.24 8.45 -3.69
CA GLN A 45 -12.73 8.73 -5.05
C GLN A 45 -13.06 7.45 -5.82
N ASP A 46 -12.17 6.46 -5.70
CA ASP A 46 -12.24 5.18 -6.35
C ASP A 46 -11.56 4.13 -5.47
N SER A 47 -12.37 3.27 -4.85
CA SER A 47 -11.88 2.20 -3.99
C SER A 47 -11.54 0.92 -4.77
N ASP A 48 -11.83 0.88 -6.07
CA ASP A 48 -11.41 -0.23 -6.92
C ASP A 48 -9.90 -0.15 -7.12
N TYR A 49 -9.26 -1.32 -7.20
CA TYR A 49 -7.83 -1.41 -7.42
C TYR A 49 -7.49 -2.67 -8.20
N ASN A 50 -6.42 -2.59 -8.98
CA ASN A 50 -5.86 -3.73 -9.68
C ASN A 50 -4.80 -4.42 -8.80
N SER A 51 -4.96 -5.72 -8.58
CA SER A 51 -3.95 -6.54 -7.91
C SER A 51 -2.82 -6.93 -8.85
N ILE A 52 -2.88 -6.59 -10.14
CA ILE A 52 -1.85 -6.89 -11.12
C ILE A 52 -0.80 -5.77 -11.14
N CYS A 53 0.47 -6.14 -11.10
CA CYS A 53 1.59 -5.22 -11.28
C CYS A 53 1.61 -4.68 -12.72
N GLU A 54 1.53 -3.37 -12.92
CA GLU A 54 1.56 -2.77 -14.26
C GLU A 54 2.91 -2.92 -14.99
N LEU A 55 3.98 -3.27 -14.27
CA LEU A 55 5.31 -3.45 -14.85
C LEU A 55 5.61 -4.89 -15.30
N CYS A 56 5.26 -5.87 -14.46
CA CYS A 56 5.56 -7.28 -14.73
C CYS A 56 4.32 -8.15 -14.99
N SER A 57 3.12 -7.57 -14.92
CA SER A 57 1.83 -8.23 -15.15
C SER A 57 1.54 -9.44 -14.25
N ASN A 58 2.26 -9.59 -13.14
CA ASN A 58 2.02 -10.62 -12.14
C ASN A 58 1.06 -10.12 -11.05
N ASP A 59 0.33 -11.05 -10.43
CA ASP A 59 -0.46 -10.76 -9.24
C ASP A 59 0.44 -10.32 -8.07
N LEU A 60 0.12 -9.17 -7.50
CA LEU A 60 0.80 -8.58 -6.36
C LEU A 60 0.41 -9.26 -5.04
N ASN A 61 -0.60 -10.13 -5.07
CA ASN A 61 -1.10 -10.89 -3.92
C ASN A 61 -0.50 -12.30 -3.82
N VAL A 62 0.52 -12.62 -4.63
CA VAL A 62 1.23 -13.90 -4.54
C VAL A 62 2.30 -13.82 -3.44
N GLU A 63 2.34 -14.84 -2.58
CA GLU A 63 3.32 -14.98 -1.49
C GLU A 63 4.75 -14.82 -2.03
N ASP A 64 5.62 -14.16 -1.23
CA ASP A 64 7.01 -13.77 -1.57
C ASP A 64 7.22 -12.68 -2.64
N SER A 65 6.23 -11.81 -2.88
CA SER A 65 6.42 -10.63 -3.72
C SER A 65 7.06 -9.45 -2.95
N ILE A 66 8.33 -9.13 -3.22
CA ILE A 66 8.91 -7.87 -2.78
C ILE A 66 8.39 -6.78 -3.72
N ARG A 67 7.44 -5.95 -3.28
CA ARG A 67 7.13 -4.67 -3.94
C ARG A 67 8.32 -3.74 -3.74
N LEU A 68 9.39 -3.95 -4.50
CA LEU A 68 10.39 -2.91 -4.72
C LEU A 68 9.61 -1.71 -5.23
N THR A 69 9.63 -0.61 -4.46
CA THR A 69 9.37 0.73 -4.98
C THR A 69 9.97 0.77 -6.37
N CYS A 70 9.14 0.89 -7.41
CA CYS A 70 9.58 0.90 -8.80
C CYS A 70 10.28 2.22 -9.14
N TYR A 71 11.29 2.57 -8.34
CA TYR A 71 12.09 3.79 -8.35
C TYR A 71 13.57 3.41 -8.33
N LEU A 72 13.98 2.54 -9.25
CA LEU A 72 15.38 2.41 -9.65
C LEU A 72 15.41 1.94 -11.12
N ASN A 73 15.31 2.90 -12.02
CA ASN A 73 16.04 2.87 -13.29
C ASN A 73 16.97 4.10 -13.27
#